data_AF-A0A8B8KWH9-F1
#
_entry.id   AF-A0A8B8KWH9-F1
#
_cell.length_a   1.000
_cell.length_b   1.000
_cell.length_c   1.000
_cell.angle_alpha   90.00
_cell.angle_beta   90.00
_cell.angle_gamma   90.00
#
_symmetry.space_group_name_H-M   'P 1'
#
loop_
_entity.id
_entity.type
_entity.pdbx_description
1 polymer ?
#
loop_
_entity_poly.entity_id
_entity_poly.type
_entity_poly.pdbx_seq_one_letter_code
_entity_poly.pdbx_strand_id
1 'polypeptide(L)'
;MHRFRGNIWDYDCRPQVMQILGYPLEMTDRIPEITKARNIELELGLQLCFLHPSKYKFDHPRFCYERLEYLGQKIQDLVMAERLLMKHLDAPGLWLQEKHRRLLMNKYCGKRLRAKNLHRFVIFSEKVQDTYDRNYRLRYPVATAVQQALHGLSYAVYGKRDVRRLMFEVFDFEQTLPEAM
;
A
#
# COMPACT_ATOMS: atom_id res chain seq x y z
N MET A 1 -11.26 23.77 -10.93
CA MET A 1 -10.36 22.92 -10.12
C MET A 1 -10.71 21.46 -10.33
N HIS A 2 -9.85 20.71 -11.02
CA HIS A 2 -9.98 19.26 -11.11
C HIS A 2 -9.49 18.66 -9.78
N ARG A 3 -10.43 18.25 -8.91
CA ARG A 3 -10.14 17.82 -7.52
C ARG A 3 -9.13 16.65 -7.44
N PHE A 4 -9.13 15.77 -8.44
CA PHE A 4 -8.32 14.54 -8.48
C PHE A 4 -7.47 14.37 -9.76
N ARG A 5 -7.51 15.34 -10.68
CA ARG A 5 -6.71 15.28 -11.92
C ARG A 5 -6.01 16.61 -12.10
N GLY A 6 -4.78 16.63 -12.57
CA GLY A 6 -4.05 17.88 -12.80
C GLY A 6 -3.88 18.74 -11.53
N ASN A 7 -3.83 18.10 -10.36
CA ASN A 7 -3.46 18.74 -9.10
C ASN A 7 -1.95 18.55 -8.86
N ILE A 8 -1.38 19.25 -7.88
CA ILE A 8 0.06 19.19 -7.56
C ILE A 8 0.51 17.75 -7.27
N TRP A 9 -0.34 16.95 -6.60
CA TRP A 9 -0.01 15.56 -6.30
C TRP A 9 0.12 14.72 -7.58
N ASP A 10 -0.74 14.95 -8.57
CA ASP A 10 -0.79 14.27 -9.86
C ASP A 10 0.47 14.52 -10.71
N TYR A 11 1.03 15.73 -10.62
CA TYR A 11 2.23 16.16 -11.35
C TYR A 11 3.53 15.80 -10.62
N ASP A 12 3.64 16.09 -9.32
CA ASP A 12 4.93 16.02 -8.61
C ASP A 12 5.09 14.72 -7.82
N CYS A 13 4.04 14.27 -7.13
CA CYS A 13 4.11 13.15 -6.21
C CYS A 13 3.92 11.81 -6.91
N ARG A 14 2.92 11.73 -7.79
CA ARG A 14 2.52 10.50 -8.47
C ARG A 14 3.67 9.85 -9.27
N PRO A 15 4.46 10.57 -10.08
CA PRO A 15 5.57 9.94 -10.80
C PRO A 15 6.62 9.32 -9.86
N GLN A 16 6.93 9.98 -8.75
CA GLN A 16 7.86 9.46 -7.74
C GLN A 16 7.33 8.19 -7.08
N VAL A 17 6.05 8.18 -6.71
CA VAL A 17 5.39 7.00 -6.14
C VAL A 17 5.38 5.84 -7.14
N MET A 18 5.02 6.10 -8.40
CA MET A 18 5.02 5.08 -9.45
C MET A 18 6.41 4.52 -9.68
N GLN A 19 7.44 5.37 -9.72
CA GLN A 19 8.83 4.94 -9.86
C GLN A 19 9.27 4.05 -8.69
N ILE A 20 9.00 4.45 -7.45
CA ILE A 20 9.36 3.67 -6.24
C ILE A 20 8.65 2.31 -6.23
N LEU A 21 7.39 2.27 -6.66
CA LEU A 21 6.58 1.04 -6.69
C LEU A 21 6.77 0.20 -7.95
N GLY A 22 7.53 0.68 -8.94
CA GLY A 22 7.76 0.00 -10.22
C GLY A 22 6.51 -0.10 -11.08
N TYR A 23 5.72 0.98 -11.15
CA TYR A 23 4.51 1.08 -11.97
C TYR A 23 4.70 2.02 -13.17
N PRO A 24 3.90 1.85 -14.24
CA PRO A 24 2.94 0.77 -14.47
C PRO A 24 3.65 -0.55 -14.80
N LEU A 25 2.99 -1.69 -14.54
CA LEU A 25 3.52 -2.99 -14.98
C LEU A 25 3.25 -3.21 -16.46
N GLU A 26 4.21 -3.82 -17.16
CA GLU A 26 4.06 -4.27 -18.54
C GLU A 26 3.04 -5.42 -18.60
N MET A 27 1.81 -5.10 -19.00
CA MET A 27 0.73 -6.06 -19.18
C MET A 27 -0.13 -5.65 -20.37
N THR A 28 -0.20 -6.52 -21.38
CA THR A 28 -1.06 -6.33 -22.54
C THR A 28 -2.38 -7.05 -22.33
N ASP A 29 -3.46 -6.31 -22.15
CA ASP A 29 -4.79 -6.91 -22.25
C ASP A 29 -5.12 -7.17 -23.71
N ARG A 30 -6.03 -8.11 -23.95
CA ARG A 30 -6.54 -8.38 -25.30
C ARG A 30 -7.25 -7.17 -25.92
N ILE A 31 -7.80 -6.29 -25.07
CA ILE A 31 -8.59 -5.12 -25.46
C ILE A 31 -7.87 -3.87 -24.96
N PRO A 32 -7.40 -2.96 -25.85
CA PRO A 32 -6.66 -1.76 -25.47
C PRO A 32 -7.40 -0.83 -24.50
N GLU A 33 -8.73 -0.78 -24.58
CA GLU A 33 -9.60 0.01 -23.70
C GLU A 33 -9.49 -0.45 -22.24
N ILE A 34 -9.33 -1.76 -22.01
CA ILE A 34 -9.14 -2.32 -20.66
C ILE A 34 -7.80 -1.88 -20.09
N THR A 35 -6.74 -1.90 -20.92
CA THR A 35 -5.42 -1.40 -20.51
C THR A 35 -5.47 0.08 -20.13
N LYS A 36 -6.19 0.91 -20.91
CA LYS A 36 -6.40 2.33 -20.60
C LYS A 36 -7.17 2.50 -19.29
N ALA A 37 -8.27 1.76 -19.11
CA ALA A 37 -9.08 1.83 -17.89
C ALA A 37 -8.26 1.44 -16.65
N ARG A 38 -7.50 0.35 -16.73
CA ARG A 38 -6.60 -0.10 -15.65
C ARG A 38 -5.56 0.96 -15.28
N ASN A 39 -4.94 1.60 -16.26
CA ASN A 39 -3.94 2.64 -15.99
C ASN A 39 -4.58 3.86 -15.30
N ILE A 40 -5.78 4.25 -15.73
CA ILE A 40 -6.56 5.32 -15.06
C ILE A 40 -6.91 4.92 -13.62
N GLU A 41 -7.35 3.68 -13.41
CA GLU A 41 -7.66 3.15 -12.06
C GLU A 41 -6.43 3.12 -11.16
N LEU A 42 -5.27 2.73 -11.70
CA LEU A 42 -4.00 2.75 -10.99
C LEU A 42 -3.62 4.17 -10.57
N GLU A 43 -3.61 5.12 -11.50
CA GLU A 43 -3.24 6.51 -11.24
C GLU A 43 -4.13 7.16 -10.18
N LEU A 44 -5.46 7.07 -10.35
CA LEU A 44 -6.42 7.61 -9.39
C LEU A 44 -6.35 6.86 -8.05
N GLY A 45 -6.23 5.53 -8.11
CA GLY A 45 -6.14 4.68 -6.95
C GLY A 45 -4.91 4.98 -6.09
N LEU A 46 -3.77 5.28 -6.72
CA LEU A 46 -2.57 5.71 -6.00
C LEU A 46 -2.85 6.99 -5.23
N GLN A 47 -3.50 7.99 -5.85
CA GLN A 47 -3.88 9.21 -5.12
C GLN A 47 -4.78 8.90 -3.92
N LEU A 48 -5.76 8.01 -4.09
CA LEU A 48 -6.67 7.60 -3.01
C LEU A 48 -5.94 6.87 -1.87
N CYS A 49 -4.93 6.05 -2.16
CA CYS A 49 -4.12 5.37 -1.14
C CYS A 49 -3.40 6.33 -0.21
N PHE A 50 -3.02 7.51 -0.70
CA PHE A 50 -2.35 8.55 0.10
C PHE A 50 -3.32 9.59 0.67
N LEU A 51 -4.61 9.50 0.39
CA LEU A 51 -5.60 10.47 0.84
C LEU A 51 -6.16 10.11 2.22
N HIS A 52 -5.78 10.88 3.24
CA HIS A 52 -6.24 10.67 4.60
C HIS A 52 -7.74 11.00 4.76
N PRO A 53 -8.50 10.22 5.55
CA PRO A 53 -9.92 10.46 5.82
C PRO A 53 -10.27 11.89 6.25
N SER A 54 -9.36 12.58 6.93
CA SER A 54 -9.60 13.94 7.41
C SER A 54 -9.77 14.98 6.28
N LYS A 55 -9.39 14.68 5.03
CA LYS A 55 -9.46 15.64 3.92
C LYS A 55 -10.86 15.75 3.32
N TYR A 56 -11.41 14.64 2.82
CA TYR A 56 -12.64 14.64 2.02
C TYR A 56 -13.66 13.55 2.41
N LYS A 57 -13.45 12.78 3.49
CA LYS A 57 -14.36 11.69 3.86
C LYS A 57 -15.80 12.17 4.11
N PHE A 58 -15.95 13.35 4.71
CA PHE A 58 -17.27 13.94 4.98
C PHE A 58 -17.94 14.49 3.72
N ASP A 59 -17.17 14.82 2.68
CA ASP A 59 -17.72 15.23 1.38
C ASP A 59 -18.14 14.00 0.57
N HIS A 60 -17.36 12.93 0.61
CA HIS A 60 -17.70 11.65 0.00
C HIS A 60 -16.98 10.50 0.72
N PRO A 61 -17.69 9.45 1.18
CA PRO A 61 -17.09 8.35 1.93
C PRO A 61 -16.09 7.47 1.13
N ARG A 62 -15.93 7.71 -0.17
CA ARG A 62 -15.00 6.98 -1.04
C ARG A 62 -13.71 7.76 -1.28
N PHE A 63 -13.63 9.03 -0.87
CA PHE A 63 -12.45 9.87 -1.07
C PHE A 63 -11.46 9.72 0.10
N CYS A 64 -10.99 8.49 0.32
CA CYS A 64 -9.91 8.16 1.23
C CYS A 64 -9.44 6.71 1.03
N TYR A 65 -8.34 6.35 1.71
CA TYR A 65 -7.73 5.03 1.60
C TYR A 65 -8.48 3.89 2.29
N GLU A 66 -9.46 4.15 3.18
CA GLU A 66 -10.03 3.14 4.11
C GLU A 66 -10.55 1.87 3.43
N ARG A 67 -11.18 1.99 2.24
CA ARG A 67 -11.70 0.81 1.52
C ARG A 67 -10.60 -0.04 0.92
N LEU A 68 -9.55 0.60 0.40
CA LEU A 68 -8.38 -0.08 -0.13
C LEU A 68 -7.55 -0.67 1.00
N GLU A 69 -7.45 0.01 2.14
CA GLU A 69 -6.84 -0.49 3.37
C GLU A 69 -7.53 -1.79 3.82
N TYR A 70 -8.86 -1.79 3.87
CA TYR A 70 -9.62 -2.98 4.25
C TYR A 70 -9.32 -4.18 3.34
N LEU A 71 -9.37 -3.97 2.02
CA LEU A 71 -9.03 -5.01 1.04
C LEU A 71 -7.56 -5.46 1.19
N GLY A 72 -6.67 -4.50 1.34
CA GLY A 72 -5.24 -4.67 1.54
C GLY A 72 -4.88 -5.53 2.73
N GLN A 73 -5.53 -5.29 3.87
CA GLN A 73 -5.33 -6.09 5.07
C GLN A 73 -5.64 -7.57 4.83
N LYS A 74 -6.73 -7.88 4.13
CA LYS A 74 -7.14 -9.26 3.87
C LYS A 74 -6.24 -9.95 2.85
N ILE A 75 -5.84 -9.25 1.79
CA ILE A 75 -4.95 -9.87 0.78
C ILE A 75 -3.53 -10.06 1.32
N GLN A 76 -3.04 -9.14 2.17
CA GLN A 76 -1.78 -9.31 2.91
C GLN A 76 -1.80 -10.59 3.74
N ASP A 77 -2.89 -10.82 4.47
CA ASP A 77 -3.10 -11.99 5.33
C ASP A 77 -2.95 -13.29 4.55
N LEU A 78 -3.68 -13.38 3.44
CA LEU A 78 -3.67 -14.52 2.54
C LEU A 78 -2.27 -14.75 1.93
N VAL A 79 -1.65 -13.70 1.40
CA VAL A 79 -0.34 -13.79 0.73
C VAL A 79 0.76 -14.25 1.70
N MET A 80 0.74 -13.75 2.94
CA MET A 80 1.71 -14.17 3.96
C MET A 80 1.47 -15.61 4.43
N ALA A 81 0.20 -16.00 4.64
CA ALA A 81 -0.14 -17.36 5.04
C ALA A 81 0.31 -18.38 3.98
N GLU A 82 0.00 -18.12 2.70
CA GLU A 82 0.43 -18.98 1.60
C GLU A 82 1.96 -19.09 1.52
N ARG A 83 2.69 -17.97 1.66
CA ARG A 83 4.15 -18.00 1.58
C ARG A 83 4.79 -18.78 2.73
N LEU A 84 4.29 -18.59 3.95
CA LEU A 84 4.79 -19.32 5.12
C LEU A 84 4.51 -20.82 5.01
N LEU A 85 3.32 -21.19 4.54
CA LEU A 85 2.95 -22.58 4.30
C LEU A 85 3.87 -23.22 3.25
N MET A 86 4.09 -22.55 2.11
CA MET A 86 4.96 -23.07 1.05
C MET A 86 6.43 -23.21 1.49
N LYS A 87 6.92 -22.28 2.33
CA LYS A 87 8.31 -22.29 2.80
C LYS A 87 8.56 -23.30 3.93
N HIS A 88 7.53 -23.60 4.69
CA HIS A 88 7.61 -24.41 5.91
C HIS A 88 6.48 -25.45 5.94
N LEU A 89 6.41 -26.28 4.89
CA LEU A 89 5.33 -27.25 4.69
C LEU A 89 5.19 -28.25 5.84
N ASP A 90 6.33 -28.69 6.38
CA ASP A 90 6.40 -29.67 7.48
C ASP A 90 6.36 -29.02 8.88
N ALA A 91 6.21 -27.70 8.97
CA ALA A 91 6.22 -27.02 10.26
C ALA A 91 4.89 -27.21 11.02
N PRO A 92 4.92 -27.29 12.36
CA PRO A 92 3.70 -27.36 13.16
C PRO A 92 2.78 -26.16 12.93
N GLY A 93 1.46 -26.41 12.83
CA GLY A 93 0.47 -25.36 12.56
C GLY A 93 0.49 -24.21 13.58
N LEU A 94 0.73 -24.49 14.86
CA LEU A 94 0.88 -23.47 15.91
C LEU A 94 2.07 -22.55 15.63
N TRP A 95 3.21 -23.11 15.21
CA TRP A 95 4.39 -22.32 14.88
C TRP A 95 4.16 -21.43 13.66
N LEU A 96 3.47 -21.95 12.62
CA LEU A 96 3.08 -21.16 11.46
C LEU A 96 2.17 -20.00 11.84
N GLN A 97 1.17 -20.26 12.69
CA GLN A 97 0.24 -19.24 13.18
C GLN A 97 0.95 -18.15 13.97
N GLU A 98 1.87 -18.50 14.86
CA GLU A 98 2.65 -17.52 15.63
C GLU A 98 3.56 -16.69 14.74
N LYS A 99 4.27 -17.33 13.79
CA LYS A 99 5.17 -16.65 12.86
C LYS A 99 4.38 -15.71 11.94
N HIS A 100 3.25 -16.17 11.42
CA HIS A 100 2.33 -15.37 10.62
C HIS A 100 1.83 -14.15 11.41
N ARG A 101 1.32 -14.35 12.64
CA ARG A 101 0.86 -13.25 13.50
C ARG A 101 1.96 -12.23 13.77
N ARG A 102 3.19 -12.67 14.04
CA ARG A 102 4.33 -11.78 14.30
C ARG A 102 4.72 -10.95 13.08
N LEU A 103 4.72 -11.55 11.89
CA LEU A 103 5.08 -10.87 10.64
C LEU A 103 3.98 -9.94 10.12
N LEU A 104 2.71 -10.34 10.27
CA LEU A 104 1.57 -9.57 9.77
C LEU A 104 1.18 -8.40 10.66
N MET A 105 1.60 -8.41 11.94
CA MET A 105 1.34 -7.30 12.84
C MET A 105 1.75 -6.00 12.14
N ASN A 106 0.85 -5.02 12.22
CA ASN A 106 0.93 -3.62 11.73
C ASN A 106 2.28 -2.92 11.94
N LYS A 107 3.18 -3.53 12.74
CA LYS A 107 4.52 -3.09 13.03
C LYS A 107 5.41 -2.95 11.78
N TYR A 108 5.30 -3.87 10.83
CA TYR A 108 6.21 -3.89 9.68
C TYR A 108 5.74 -3.00 8.54
N CYS A 109 4.43 -2.95 8.25
CA CYS A 109 3.87 -2.13 7.19
C CYS A 109 4.30 -0.66 7.33
N GLY A 110 3.98 0.00 8.45
CA GLY A 110 4.36 1.40 8.64
C GLY A 110 5.88 1.63 8.60
N LYS A 111 6.70 0.67 9.05
CA LYS A 111 8.17 0.76 9.01
C LYS A 111 8.70 0.71 7.57
N ARG A 112 8.21 -0.22 6.74
CA ARG A 112 8.67 -0.38 5.35
C ARG A 112 8.25 0.78 4.46
N LEU A 113 7.02 1.30 4.61
CA LEU A 113 6.57 2.50 3.89
C LEU A 113 7.49 3.70 4.17
N ARG A 114 7.87 3.86 5.44
CA ARG A 114 8.77 4.95 5.86
C ARG A 114 10.18 4.77 5.32
N ALA A 115 10.71 3.54 5.31
CA ALA A 115 12.02 3.23 4.74
C ALA A 115 12.12 3.60 3.25
N LYS A 116 11.01 3.53 2.50
CA LYS A 116 10.91 3.98 1.10
C LYS A 116 10.52 5.45 0.94
N ASN A 117 10.51 6.24 2.02
CA ASN A 117 10.10 7.65 2.05
C ASN A 117 8.67 7.94 1.54
N LEU A 118 7.83 6.93 1.34
CA LEU A 118 6.48 7.10 0.78
C LEU A 118 5.53 7.83 1.73
N HIS A 119 5.76 7.75 3.04
CA HIS A 119 4.96 8.44 4.06
C HIS A 119 4.87 9.97 3.88
N ARG A 120 5.77 10.59 3.11
CA ARG A 120 5.78 12.03 2.82
C ARG A 120 4.69 12.46 1.85
N PHE A 121 4.16 11.52 1.06
CA PHE A 121 3.14 11.80 0.04
C PHE A 121 1.70 11.77 0.57
N VAL A 122 1.52 11.54 1.88
CA VAL A 122 0.20 11.48 2.52
C VAL A 122 -0.45 12.85 2.55
N ILE A 123 -1.69 12.93 2.07
CA ILE A 123 -2.47 14.16 1.98
C ILE A 123 -3.39 14.26 3.20
N PHE A 124 -3.10 15.21 4.08
CA PHE A 124 -3.93 15.56 5.24
C PHE A 124 -4.79 16.80 4.96
N SER A 125 -5.82 17.00 5.78
CA SER A 125 -6.49 18.30 5.85
C SER A 125 -5.64 19.30 6.61
N GLU A 126 -5.74 20.56 6.21
CA GLU A 126 -4.99 21.68 6.81
C GLU A 126 -5.16 21.74 8.33
N LYS A 127 -6.37 21.43 8.81
CA LYS A 127 -6.70 21.41 10.25
C LYS A 127 -5.90 20.41 11.07
N VAL A 128 -5.47 19.28 10.48
CA VAL A 128 -4.77 18.21 11.21
C VAL A 128 -3.31 18.06 10.81
N GLN A 129 -2.89 18.70 9.72
CA GLN A 129 -1.55 18.54 9.15
C GLN A 129 -0.46 18.82 10.19
N ASP A 130 -0.52 19.96 10.88
CA ASP A 130 0.44 20.33 11.93
C ASP A 130 0.52 19.30 13.06
N THR A 131 -0.62 18.72 13.44
CA THR A 131 -0.69 17.72 14.51
C THR A 131 0.01 16.42 14.10
N TYR A 132 -0.21 15.97 12.87
CA TYR A 132 0.48 14.80 12.32
C TYR A 132 1.96 15.08 12.07
N ASP A 133 2.32 16.30 11.70
CA ASP A 133 3.70 16.69 11.44
C ASP A 133 4.55 16.71 12.71
N ARG A 134 3.97 17.19 13.82
CA ARG A 134 4.63 17.22 15.13
C ARG A 134 4.66 15.86 15.83
N ASN A 135 3.68 14.99 15.58
CA ASN A 135 3.49 13.77 16.38
C ASN A 135 3.77 12.49 15.59
N TYR A 136 4.99 11.95 15.77
CA TYR A 136 5.44 10.74 15.08
C TYR A 136 4.57 9.50 15.34
N ARG A 137 3.93 9.43 16.52
CA ARG A 137 3.07 8.31 16.95
C ARG A 137 1.80 8.23 16.10
N LEU A 138 1.23 9.38 15.73
CA LEU A 138 0.02 9.45 14.90
C LEU A 138 0.30 9.09 13.45
N ARG A 139 1.49 9.44 12.94
CA ARG A 139 1.91 9.07 11.58
C ARG A 139 2.12 7.56 11.40
N TYR A 140 2.24 6.78 12.47
CA TYR A 140 2.59 5.37 12.36
C TYR A 140 1.40 4.52 11.91
N PRO A 141 0.22 4.60 12.55
CA PRO A 141 -1.00 4.00 12.03
C PRO A 141 -1.31 4.42 10.59
N VAL A 142 -1.14 5.71 10.25
CA VAL A 142 -1.39 6.20 8.90
C VAL A 142 -0.44 5.57 7.88
N ALA A 143 0.85 5.44 8.19
CA ALA A 143 1.79 4.76 7.32
C ALA A 143 1.43 3.28 7.11
N THR A 144 0.95 2.60 8.14
CA THR A 144 0.46 1.23 8.01
C THR A 144 -0.77 1.14 7.11
N ALA A 145 -1.76 2.03 7.33
CA ALA A 145 -3.00 2.08 6.56
C ALA A 145 -2.74 2.38 5.07
N VAL A 146 -1.85 3.33 4.78
CA VAL A 146 -1.44 3.65 3.39
C VAL A 146 -0.78 2.45 2.72
N GLN A 147 0.10 1.73 3.42
CA GLN A 147 0.73 0.55 2.83
C GLN A 147 -0.25 -0.60 2.61
N GLN A 148 -1.20 -0.80 3.53
CA GLN A 148 -2.33 -1.71 3.32
C GLN A 148 -3.14 -1.29 2.10
N ALA A 149 -3.48 -0.01 1.97
CA ALA A 149 -4.20 0.51 0.82
C ALA A 149 -3.46 0.28 -0.51
N LEU A 150 -2.14 0.46 -0.55
CA LEU A 150 -1.32 0.15 -1.73
C LEU A 150 -1.43 -1.34 -2.13
N HIS A 151 -1.43 -2.26 -1.16
CA HIS A 151 -1.62 -3.68 -1.46
C HIS A 151 -3.05 -3.98 -1.91
N GLY A 152 -4.05 -3.28 -1.36
CA GLY A 152 -5.44 -3.39 -1.81
C GLY A 152 -5.63 -2.89 -3.24
N LEU A 153 -4.99 -1.76 -3.59
CA LEU A 153 -5.00 -1.22 -4.95
C LEU A 153 -4.30 -2.18 -5.92
N SER A 154 -3.12 -2.64 -5.57
CA SER A 154 -2.36 -3.63 -6.35
C SER A 154 -3.21 -4.87 -6.66
N TYR A 155 -3.93 -5.38 -5.66
CA TYR A 155 -4.86 -6.48 -5.88
C TYR A 155 -6.00 -6.13 -6.83
N ALA A 156 -6.61 -4.96 -6.69
CA ALA A 156 -7.72 -4.53 -7.54
C ALA A 156 -7.30 -4.35 -9.02
N VAL A 157 -6.08 -3.86 -9.26
CA VAL A 157 -5.60 -3.50 -10.61
C VAL A 157 -4.86 -4.65 -11.29
N TYR A 158 -4.02 -5.38 -10.57
CA TYR A 158 -3.09 -6.39 -11.11
C TYR A 158 -3.23 -7.77 -10.45
N GLY A 159 -4.10 -7.92 -9.44
CA GLY A 159 -4.37 -9.19 -8.77
C GLY A 159 -3.31 -9.61 -7.75
N LYS A 160 -3.48 -10.82 -7.20
CA LYS A 160 -2.65 -11.36 -6.10
C LYS A 160 -1.15 -11.43 -6.45
N ARG A 161 -0.80 -11.59 -7.73
CA ARG A 161 0.60 -11.67 -8.17
C ARG A 161 1.36 -10.39 -7.85
N ASP A 162 0.78 -9.23 -8.13
CA ASP A 162 1.41 -7.94 -7.89
C ASP A 162 1.50 -7.63 -6.39
N VAL A 163 0.54 -8.08 -5.58
CA VAL A 163 0.64 -7.96 -4.12
C VAL A 163 1.87 -8.69 -3.59
N ARG A 164 2.18 -9.88 -4.11
CA ARG A 164 3.41 -10.61 -3.73
C ARG A 164 4.67 -9.83 -4.11
N ARG A 165 4.70 -9.27 -5.33
CA ARG A 165 5.79 -8.42 -5.80
C ARG A 165 6.00 -7.23 -4.86
N LEU A 166 4.94 -6.48 -4.56
CA LEU A 166 5.03 -5.35 -3.62
C LEU A 166 5.52 -5.80 -2.24
N MET A 167 4.92 -6.85 -1.67
CA MET A 167 5.26 -7.30 -0.32
C MET A 167 6.71 -7.77 -0.19
N PHE A 168 7.22 -8.53 -1.16
CA PHE A 168 8.48 -9.24 -1.00
C PHE A 168 9.64 -8.67 -1.80
N GLU A 169 9.38 -8.01 -2.94
CA GLU A 169 10.43 -7.43 -3.79
C GLU A 169 10.57 -5.93 -3.58
N VAL A 170 9.47 -5.22 -3.30
CA VAL A 170 9.51 -3.77 -3.06
C VAL A 170 9.70 -3.46 -1.59
N PHE A 171 8.91 -4.07 -0.70
CA PHE A 171 8.88 -3.73 0.72
C PHE A 171 9.65 -4.69 1.63
N ASP A 172 10.25 -5.76 1.11
CA ASP A 172 11.11 -6.69 1.86
C ASP A 172 10.47 -7.17 3.18
N PHE A 173 9.21 -7.64 3.15
CA PHE A 173 8.51 -8.13 4.35
C PHE A 173 9.21 -9.33 5.01
N GLU A 174 9.99 -10.07 4.23
CA GLU A 174 10.78 -11.18 4.71
C GLU A 174 12.25 -10.88 4.35
N GLN A 175 13.03 -10.40 5.31
CA GLN A 175 14.49 -10.32 5.14
C GLN A 175 15.01 -11.75 4.95
N THR A 176 15.53 -12.04 3.76
CA THR A 176 16.14 -13.33 3.42
C THR A 176 17.55 -13.51 3.96
N LEU A 177 18.14 -12.47 4.57
CA LEU A 177 19.47 -12.51 5.16
C LEU A 177 19.46 -11.81 6.52
N PRO A 178 20.20 -12.32 7.52
CA PRO A 178 20.57 -11.49 8.66
C PRO A 178 21.30 -10.27 8.10
N GLU A 179 20.96 -9.07 8.59
CA GLU A 179 21.81 -7.89 8.36
C GLU A 179 23.22 -8.28 8.81
N ALA A 180 24.17 -8.27 7.88
CA ALA A 180 25.57 -8.53 8.22
C ALA A 180 25.96 -7.51 9.30
N MET A 181 26.32 -8.03 10.48
CA MET A 181 26.91 -7.25 11.56
C MET A 181 28.25 -6.67 11.14
#